data_AF-A0A327VTP8-F1
#
_entry.id   AF-A0A327VTP8-F1
#
_cell.length_a   1.000
_cell.length_b   1.000
_cell.length_c   1.000
_cell.angle_alpha   90.00
_cell.angle_beta   90.00
_cell.angle_gamma   90.00
#
_symmetry.space_group_name_H-M   'P 1'
#
loop_
_entity.id
_entity.type
_entity.pdbx_description
1 polymer ?
#
loop_
_entity_poly.entity_id
_entity_poly.type
_entity_poly.pdbx_seq_one_letter_code
_entity_poly.pdbx_strand_id
1 'polypeptide(L)'
;MADEAEVLGELQRLRVRVPQVTGALAASVDGLVLAQDTSGVEPEGVAALTAAALGVAQRLADATGQGAFRELLVRGTDGYVATYAAGDTAVLTLLAENRVNVGRLHLEGRRAGTRVGELVAEAAELPEPVMRTRGRARARTAASDPVPTTDSGLPVRTAKPSDLAKHAEPKLQPRTAR
;
A
#
# COMPACT_ATOMS: atom_id res chain seq x y z
N MET A 1 6.92 3.09 -10.28
CA MET A 1 6.34 2.80 -11.61
C MET A 1 6.91 1.51 -12.22
N ALA A 2 8.19 1.17 -11.99
CA ALA A 2 8.77 -0.10 -12.47
C ALA A 2 8.16 -1.32 -11.75
N ASP A 3 7.82 -1.16 -10.47
CA ASP A 3 7.41 -2.29 -9.60
C ASP A 3 5.99 -2.79 -9.89
N GLU A 4 5.03 -1.86 -10.09
CA GLU A 4 3.65 -2.21 -10.45
C GLU A 4 3.60 -2.99 -11.78
N ALA A 5 4.36 -2.54 -12.79
CA ALA A 5 4.38 -3.18 -14.11
C ALA A 5 5.02 -4.58 -14.05
N GLU A 6 6.08 -4.76 -13.28
CA GLU A 6 6.74 -6.05 -13.11
C GLU A 6 5.90 -7.05 -12.32
N VAL A 7 5.25 -6.59 -11.24
CA VAL A 7 4.30 -7.39 -10.47
C VAL A 7 3.12 -7.77 -11.35
N LEU A 8 2.51 -6.82 -12.06
CA LEU A 8 1.43 -7.10 -13.02
C LEU A 8 1.84 -8.13 -14.07
N GLY A 9 3.06 -8.00 -14.60
CA GLY A 9 3.62 -8.99 -15.52
C GLY A 9 3.72 -10.38 -14.92
N GLU A 10 4.04 -10.52 -13.63
CA GLU A 10 4.03 -11.82 -12.96
C GLU A 10 2.62 -12.37 -12.75
N LEU A 11 1.65 -11.52 -12.40
CA LEU A 11 0.23 -11.93 -12.28
C LEU A 11 -0.30 -12.49 -13.60
N GLN A 12 -0.01 -11.81 -14.71
CA GLN A 12 -0.41 -12.26 -16.06
C GLN A 12 0.26 -13.58 -16.44
N ARG A 13 1.57 -13.72 -16.18
CA ARG A 13 2.29 -14.99 -16.43
C ARG A 13 1.73 -16.13 -15.59
N LEU A 14 1.35 -15.87 -14.33
CA LEU A 14 0.71 -16.86 -13.47
C LEU A 14 -0.61 -17.36 -14.07
N ARG A 15 -1.46 -16.48 -14.59
CA ARG A 15 -2.74 -16.87 -15.22
C ARG A 15 -2.56 -17.66 -16.51
N VAL A 16 -1.48 -17.41 -17.25
CA VAL A 16 -1.09 -18.27 -18.39
C VAL A 16 -0.70 -19.68 -17.90
N ARG A 17 0.01 -19.78 -16.76
CA ARG A 17 0.39 -21.07 -16.16
C ARG A 17 -0.77 -21.78 -15.48
N VAL A 18 -1.83 -21.08 -15.05
CA VAL A 18 -3.04 -21.66 -14.46
C VAL A 18 -4.28 -21.00 -15.06
N PRO A 19 -4.77 -21.47 -16.23
CA PRO A 19 -5.88 -20.83 -16.94
C PRO A 19 -7.21 -20.76 -16.19
N GLN A 20 -7.39 -21.57 -15.15
CA GLN A 20 -8.57 -21.54 -14.27
C GLN A 20 -8.52 -20.42 -13.22
N VAL A 21 -7.42 -19.67 -13.12
CA VAL A 21 -7.32 -18.46 -12.30
C VAL A 21 -7.98 -17.30 -13.05
N THR A 22 -9.10 -16.85 -12.52
CA THR A 22 -9.96 -15.80 -13.11
C THR A 22 -9.55 -14.40 -12.68
N GLY A 23 -8.81 -14.27 -11.58
CA GLY A 23 -8.25 -13.00 -11.12
C GLY A 23 -7.04 -13.20 -10.24
N ALA A 24 -6.13 -12.23 -10.26
CA ALA A 24 -4.95 -12.20 -9.41
C ALA A 24 -4.73 -10.78 -8.89
N LEU A 25 -4.30 -10.66 -7.65
CA LEU A 25 -4.12 -9.40 -6.94
C LEU A 25 -2.87 -9.49 -6.07
N ALA A 26 -1.97 -8.53 -6.20
CA ALA A 26 -0.93 -8.28 -5.21
C ALA A 26 -1.34 -7.07 -4.37
N ALA A 27 -1.28 -7.21 -3.05
CA ALA A 27 -1.63 -6.15 -2.11
C ALA A 27 -0.61 -6.08 -0.97
N SER A 28 -0.50 -4.94 -0.31
CA SER A 28 0.22 -4.83 0.95
C SER A 28 -0.53 -5.59 2.05
N VAL A 29 0.17 -5.92 3.13
CA VAL A 29 -0.44 -6.51 4.34
C VAL A 29 -1.51 -5.62 4.99
N ASP A 30 -1.49 -4.31 4.70
CA ASP A 30 -2.47 -3.33 5.16
C ASP A 30 -3.70 -3.20 4.22
N GLY A 31 -3.71 -3.92 3.10
CA GLY A 31 -4.82 -3.95 2.15
C GLY A 31 -4.76 -2.88 1.06
N LEU A 32 -3.58 -2.34 0.76
CA LEU A 32 -3.39 -1.45 -0.39
C LEU A 32 -3.06 -2.26 -1.64
N VAL A 33 -3.72 -1.98 -2.76
CA VAL A 33 -3.45 -2.65 -4.04
C VAL A 33 -2.07 -2.24 -4.56
N LEU A 34 -1.22 -3.22 -4.86
CA LEU A 34 0.09 -3.01 -5.48
C LEU A 34 0.04 -3.24 -6.99
N ALA A 35 -0.68 -4.27 -7.42
CA ALA A 35 -0.99 -4.56 -8.82
C ALA A 35 -2.19 -5.51 -8.88
N GLN A 36 -2.93 -5.48 -9.99
CA GLN A 36 -4.11 -6.34 -10.17
C GLN A 36 -4.25 -6.77 -11.63
N ASP A 37 -4.61 -8.04 -11.81
CA ASP A 37 -5.11 -8.61 -13.06
C ASP A 37 -6.38 -9.39 -12.74
N THR A 38 -7.43 -8.64 -12.40
CA THR A 38 -8.72 -9.20 -12.03
C THR A 38 -9.85 -8.60 -12.87
N SER A 39 -10.86 -9.44 -13.16
CA SER A 39 -12.05 -9.02 -13.90
C SER A 39 -13.31 -9.42 -13.13
N GLY A 40 -14.22 -8.47 -12.92
CA GLY A 40 -15.52 -8.73 -12.28
C GLY A 40 -15.53 -8.64 -10.75
N VAL A 41 -14.44 -8.15 -10.13
CA VAL A 41 -14.38 -7.80 -8.71
C VAL A 41 -13.71 -6.44 -8.54
N GLU A 42 -14.02 -5.75 -7.44
CA GLU A 42 -13.35 -4.51 -7.03
C GLU A 42 -12.01 -4.86 -6.33
N PRO A 43 -10.85 -4.48 -6.90
CA PRO A 43 -9.54 -4.80 -6.35
C PRO A 43 -9.34 -4.33 -4.91
N GLU A 44 -9.79 -3.10 -4.61
CA GLU A 44 -9.65 -2.45 -3.30
C GLU A 44 -10.43 -3.21 -2.22
N GLY A 45 -11.66 -3.62 -2.54
CA GLY A 45 -12.48 -4.44 -1.64
C GLY A 45 -11.85 -5.81 -1.35
N VAL A 46 -11.31 -6.46 -2.39
CA VAL A 46 -10.62 -7.75 -2.23
C VAL A 46 -9.32 -7.59 -1.42
N ALA A 47 -8.56 -6.51 -1.61
CA ALA A 47 -7.35 -6.23 -0.86
C ALA A 47 -7.65 -6.03 0.63
N ALA A 48 -8.66 -5.22 0.97
CA ALA A 48 -9.07 -4.97 2.35
C ALA A 48 -9.55 -6.25 3.05
N LEU A 49 -10.38 -7.07 2.37
CA LEU A 49 -10.84 -8.35 2.90
C LEU A 49 -9.68 -9.35 3.06
N THR A 50 -8.73 -9.36 2.13
CA THR A 50 -7.51 -10.18 2.22
C THR A 50 -6.69 -9.78 3.45
N ALA A 51 -6.46 -8.49 3.68
CA ALA A 51 -5.71 -8.00 4.84
C ALA A 51 -6.39 -8.38 6.16
N ALA A 52 -7.72 -8.24 6.25
CA ALA A 52 -8.49 -8.69 7.41
C ALA A 52 -8.37 -10.21 7.63
N ALA A 53 -8.51 -11.00 6.57
CA ALA A 53 -8.40 -12.46 6.63
C ALA A 53 -6.97 -12.91 7.00
N LEU A 54 -5.94 -12.24 6.50
CA LEU A 54 -4.54 -12.47 6.83
C LEU A 54 -4.30 -12.28 8.33
N GLY A 55 -4.78 -11.17 8.91
CA GLY A 55 -4.63 -10.91 10.34
C GLY A 55 -5.30 -11.97 11.21
N VAL A 56 -6.47 -12.49 10.79
CA VAL A 56 -7.13 -13.61 11.47
C VAL A 56 -6.34 -14.90 11.31
N ALA A 57 -5.86 -15.21 10.10
CA ALA A 57 -5.11 -16.42 9.80
C ALA A 57 -3.78 -16.50 10.55
N GLN A 58 -3.04 -15.39 10.64
CA GLN A 58 -1.81 -15.27 11.43
C GLN A 58 -2.07 -15.56 12.90
N ARG A 59 -3.06 -14.88 13.51
CA ARG A 59 -3.43 -15.11 14.91
C ARG A 59 -3.87 -16.54 15.17
N LEU A 60 -4.60 -17.15 14.23
CA LEU A 60 -5.03 -18.54 14.34
C LEU A 60 -3.83 -19.49 14.29
N ALA A 61 -2.90 -19.27 13.36
CA ALA A 61 -1.68 -20.08 13.24
C ALA A 61 -0.82 -19.98 14.52
N ASP A 62 -0.66 -18.77 15.06
CA ASP A 62 0.05 -18.54 16.32
C ASP A 62 -0.65 -19.24 17.49
N ALA A 63 -1.97 -19.04 17.65
CA ALA A 63 -2.75 -19.61 18.74
C ALA A 63 -2.80 -21.15 18.72
N THR A 64 -2.62 -21.76 17.54
CA THR A 64 -2.61 -23.22 17.36
C THR A 64 -1.20 -23.80 17.23
N GLY A 65 -0.16 -22.98 17.39
CA GLY A 65 1.24 -23.42 17.34
C GLY A 65 1.70 -23.89 15.95
N GLN A 66 1.04 -23.46 14.88
CA GLN A 66 1.40 -23.79 13.49
C GLN A 66 2.47 -22.86 12.90
N GLY A 67 2.88 -21.84 13.66
CA GLY A 67 3.93 -20.91 13.27
C GLY A 67 3.46 -19.85 12.29
N ALA A 68 4.40 -19.33 11.48
CA ALA A 68 4.14 -18.22 10.57
C ALA A 68 3.14 -18.58 9.46
N PHE A 69 2.27 -17.62 9.11
CA PHE A 69 1.37 -17.72 7.98
C PHE A 69 2.12 -18.01 6.67
N ARG A 70 1.61 -18.96 5.90
CA ARG A 70 2.13 -19.30 4.57
C ARG A 70 1.10 -19.08 3.48
N GLU A 71 -0.10 -19.59 3.70
CA GLU A 71 -1.20 -19.51 2.74
C GLU A 71 -2.55 -19.72 3.43
N LEU A 72 -3.61 -19.20 2.81
CA LEU A 72 -5.02 -19.41 3.15
C LEU A 72 -5.75 -19.86 1.89
N LEU A 73 -6.63 -20.86 2.01
CA LEU A 73 -7.53 -21.29 0.95
C LEU A 73 -8.97 -21.25 1.44
N VAL A 74 -9.81 -20.49 0.74
CA VAL A 74 -11.25 -20.45 0.94
C VAL A 74 -11.91 -21.13 -0.24
N ARG A 75 -12.75 -22.14 0.01
CA ARG A 75 -13.57 -22.80 -1.00
C ARG A 75 -15.01 -22.30 -0.89
N GLY A 76 -15.49 -21.65 -1.93
CA GLY A 76 -16.90 -21.30 -2.11
C GLY A 76 -17.63 -22.28 -3.01
N THR A 77 -18.93 -22.04 -3.22
CA THR A 77 -19.76 -22.79 -4.18
C THR A 77 -19.25 -22.66 -5.61
N ASP A 78 -18.74 -21.49 -5.97
CA ASP A 78 -18.41 -21.12 -7.35
C ASP A 78 -16.91 -21.16 -7.66
N GLY A 79 -16.08 -21.39 -6.64
CA GLY A 79 -14.64 -21.35 -6.83
C GLY A 79 -13.83 -21.31 -5.56
N TYR A 80 -12.62 -20.79 -5.70
CA TYR A 80 -11.63 -20.68 -4.66
C TYR A 80 -11.07 -19.26 -4.58
N VAL A 81 -10.76 -18.84 -3.37
CA VAL A 81 -9.89 -17.70 -3.08
C VAL A 81 -8.66 -18.26 -2.37
N ALA A 82 -7.47 -18.04 -2.94
CA ALA A 82 -6.23 -18.51 -2.36
C ALA A 82 -5.29 -17.32 -2.12
N THR A 83 -4.83 -17.15 -0.89
CA THR A 83 -3.90 -16.07 -0.50
C THR A 83 -2.57 -16.68 -0.09
N TYR A 84 -1.48 -16.16 -0.61
CA TYR A 84 -0.11 -16.61 -0.33
C TYR A 84 0.71 -15.45 0.21
N ALA A 85 1.57 -15.71 1.19
CA ALA A 85 2.54 -14.72 1.65
C ALA A 85 3.50 -14.34 0.50
N ALA A 86 3.78 -13.05 0.35
CA ALA A 86 4.69 -12.51 -0.66
C ALA A 86 5.70 -11.58 0.01
N GLY A 87 6.69 -12.19 0.67
CA GLY A 87 7.61 -11.47 1.56
C GLY A 87 6.92 -11.00 2.85
N ASP A 88 7.49 -9.98 3.48
CA ASP A 88 7.03 -9.48 4.79
C ASP A 88 5.97 -8.38 4.67
N THR A 89 5.89 -7.70 3.52
CA THR A 89 5.09 -6.49 3.31
C THR A 89 3.94 -6.67 2.33
N ALA A 90 3.87 -7.81 1.63
CA ALA A 90 2.86 -8.05 0.60
C ALA A 90 2.24 -9.45 0.68
N VAL A 91 1.10 -9.59 0.00
CA VAL A 91 0.34 -10.82 -0.19
C VAL A 91 -0.14 -10.95 -1.63
N LEU A 92 -0.19 -12.18 -2.12
CA LEU A 92 -0.76 -12.55 -3.42
C LEU A 92 -2.10 -13.24 -3.20
N THR A 93 -3.19 -12.69 -3.73
CA THR A 93 -4.53 -13.31 -3.71
C THR A 93 -4.94 -13.73 -5.12
N LEU A 94 -5.41 -14.96 -5.25
CA LEU A 94 -5.88 -15.58 -6.48
C LEU A 94 -7.35 -15.95 -6.37
N LEU A 95 -8.11 -15.64 -7.42
CA LEU A 95 -9.47 -16.10 -7.63
C LEU A 95 -9.44 -17.20 -8.68
N ALA A 96 -10.05 -18.34 -8.39
CA ALA A 96 -10.05 -19.48 -9.29
C ALA A 96 -11.42 -20.15 -9.36
N GLU A 97 -11.72 -20.74 -10.51
CA GLU A 97 -12.97 -21.47 -10.71
C GLU A 97 -13.02 -22.76 -9.90
N ASN A 98 -14.22 -23.29 -9.67
CA ASN A 98 -14.43 -24.55 -8.91
C ASN A 98 -13.68 -25.77 -9.50
N ARG A 99 -13.39 -25.76 -10.81
CA ARG A 99 -12.68 -26.85 -11.51
C ARG A 99 -11.15 -26.75 -11.47
N VAL A 100 -10.58 -25.76 -10.77
CA VAL A 100 -9.14 -25.60 -10.68
C VAL A 100 -8.47 -26.82 -10.05
N ASN A 101 -7.33 -27.22 -10.57
CA ASN A 101 -6.48 -28.19 -9.89
C ASN A 101 -5.81 -27.48 -8.69
N VAL A 102 -6.28 -27.76 -7.48
CA VAL A 102 -5.80 -27.13 -6.24
C VAL A 102 -4.30 -27.35 -6.01
N GLY A 103 -3.78 -28.53 -6.33
CA GLY A 103 -2.34 -28.80 -6.23
C GLY A 103 -1.51 -27.89 -7.14
N ARG A 104 -1.95 -27.71 -8.40
CA ARG A 104 -1.33 -26.78 -9.34
C ARG A 104 -1.49 -25.31 -8.91
N LEU A 105 -2.64 -24.95 -8.34
CA LEU A 105 -2.90 -23.61 -7.80
C LEU A 105 -1.88 -23.28 -6.70
N HIS A 106 -1.66 -24.19 -5.74
CA HIS A 106 -0.64 -23.98 -4.70
C HIS A 106 0.79 -23.95 -5.25
N LEU A 107 1.13 -24.85 -6.18
CA LEU A 107 2.46 -24.89 -6.77
C LEU A 107 2.81 -23.54 -7.43
N GLU A 108 1.91 -23.06 -8.29
CA GLU A 108 2.14 -21.82 -9.03
C GLU A 108 1.91 -20.57 -8.18
N GLY A 109 0.94 -20.61 -7.25
CA GLY A 109 0.66 -19.53 -6.31
C GLY A 109 1.81 -19.26 -5.36
N ARG A 110 2.44 -20.31 -4.80
CA ARG A 110 3.64 -20.16 -3.95
C ARG A 110 4.81 -19.59 -4.73
N ARG A 111 5.06 -20.11 -5.95
CA ARG A 111 6.13 -19.62 -6.83
C ARG A 111 5.94 -18.14 -7.17
N ALA A 112 4.73 -17.76 -7.59
CA ALA A 112 4.41 -16.37 -7.90
C ALA A 112 4.44 -15.49 -6.65
N GLY A 113 3.99 -15.97 -5.50
CA GLY A 113 4.05 -15.25 -4.22
C GLY A 113 5.49 -14.90 -3.84
N THR A 114 6.42 -15.87 -3.94
CA THR A 114 7.86 -15.59 -3.75
C THR A 114 8.35 -14.54 -4.73
N ARG A 115 8.03 -14.66 -6.01
CA ARG A 115 8.48 -13.70 -7.03
C ARG A 115 7.93 -12.29 -6.81
N VAL A 116 6.66 -12.17 -6.44
CA VAL A 116 6.03 -10.89 -6.10
C VAL A 116 6.72 -10.28 -4.87
N GLY A 117 7.03 -11.08 -3.86
CA GLY A 117 7.76 -10.61 -2.68
C GLY A 117 9.15 -10.05 -3.02
N GLU A 118 9.89 -10.70 -3.91
CA GLU A 118 11.17 -10.20 -4.42
C GLU A 118 11.01 -8.84 -5.11
N LEU A 119 10.05 -8.73 -6.04
CA LEU A 119 9.81 -7.50 -6.80
C LEU A 119 9.40 -6.33 -5.88
N VAL A 120 8.59 -6.59 -4.86
CA VAL A 120 8.17 -5.57 -3.89
C VAL A 120 9.32 -5.17 -2.96
N ALA A 121 10.20 -6.09 -2.58
CA ALA A 121 11.38 -5.78 -1.76
C ALA A 121 12.39 -4.92 -2.54
N GLU A 122 12.69 -5.28 -3.79
CA GLU A 122 13.58 -4.51 -4.68
C GLU A 122 13.11 -3.06 -4.85
N ALA A 123 11.79 -2.85 -4.95
CA ALA A 123 11.18 -1.52 -5.03
C ALA A 123 11.44 -0.66 -3.79
N ALA A 124 11.42 -1.26 -2.60
CA ALA A 124 11.58 -0.56 -1.33
C ALA A 124 13.04 -0.18 -1.03
N GLU A 125 14.00 -0.91 -1.61
CA GLU A 125 15.44 -0.66 -1.41
C GLU A 125 16.02 0.42 -2.32
N LEU A 126 15.31 0.85 -3.37
CA LEU A 126 15.75 1.94 -4.24
C LEU A 126 15.73 3.26 -3.45
N PRO A 127 16.88 3.91 -3.23
CA PRO A 127 16.92 5.16 -2.47
C PRO A 127 16.11 6.23 -3.19
N GLU A 128 15.10 6.79 -2.50
CA GLU A 128 14.42 8.04 -2.84
C GLU A 128 15.44 9.04 -3.43
N PRO A 129 15.20 9.60 -4.63
CA PRO A 129 16.14 10.52 -5.25
C PRO A 129 16.25 11.76 -4.35
N VAL A 130 17.35 11.82 -3.59
CA VAL A 130 17.73 12.98 -2.79
C VAL A 130 17.62 14.20 -3.69
N MET A 131 16.62 15.04 -3.43
CA MET A 131 16.46 16.33 -4.08
C MET A 131 17.73 17.12 -3.84
N ARG A 132 18.64 17.10 -4.82
CA ARG A 132 19.85 17.91 -4.80
C ARG A 132 19.41 19.36 -4.85
N THR A 133 19.33 19.97 -3.68
CA THR A 133 19.37 21.42 -3.54
C THR A 133 20.54 21.89 -4.39
N ARG A 134 20.24 22.52 -5.54
CA ARG A 134 21.24 23.24 -6.33
C ARG A 134 21.68 24.43 -5.48
N GLY A 135 22.65 24.17 -4.62
CA GLY A 135 23.45 25.18 -3.94
C GLY A 135 24.14 26.04 -4.98
N ARG A 136 23.56 27.22 -5.21
CA ARG A 136 24.25 28.51 -5.15
C ARG A 136 25.78 28.46 -5.38
N ALA A 137 26.20 28.63 -6.62
CA ALA A 137 27.51 29.15 -7.05
C ALA A 137 27.48 29.26 -8.58
N ARG A 138 27.91 30.29 -9.30
CA ARG A 138 28.58 31.57 -9.04
C ARG A 138 28.41 32.33 -10.36
N ALA A 139 27.90 33.57 -10.32
CA ALA A 139 28.20 34.55 -11.35
C ALA A 139 28.57 35.84 -10.61
N ARG A 140 29.84 35.95 -10.25
CA ARG A 140 30.49 37.21 -9.92
C ARG A 140 31.11 37.71 -11.22
N THR A 141 30.62 38.84 -11.74
CA THR A 141 31.41 39.92 -12.35
C THR A 141 30.47 41.00 -12.89
N ALA A 142 30.44 42.14 -12.24
CA ALA A 142 30.79 43.45 -12.82
C ALA A 142 30.40 44.54 -11.81
N ALA A 143 31.40 45.32 -11.43
CA ALA A 143 31.27 46.47 -10.55
C ALA A 143 30.84 47.70 -11.35
N SER A 144 29.95 48.50 -10.77
CA SER A 144 29.97 49.96 -10.87
C SER A 144 28.96 50.53 -9.87
N ASP A 145 29.47 51.21 -8.85
CA ASP A 145 28.75 52.13 -7.96
C ASP A 145 29.22 53.58 -8.29
N PRO A 146 28.59 54.68 -7.81
CA PRO A 146 27.20 54.87 -7.28
C PRO A 146 26.52 56.23 -7.68
N VAL A 147 25.43 56.59 -6.96
CA VAL A 147 24.97 57.95 -6.49
C VAL A 147 23.71 58.56 -7.19
N PRO A 148 22.77 59.31 -6.51
CA PRO A 148 22.18 59.23 -5.15
C PRO A 148 20.64 59.52 -5.04
N THR A 149 20.12 59.40 -3.80
CA THR A 149 19.02 60.15 -3.12
C THR A 149 17.61 60.28 -3.75
N THR A 150 16.58 59.86 -3.01
CA THR A 150 15.73 60.81 -2.25
C THR A 150 14.96 60.15 -1.11
N ASP A 151 14.76 60.96 -0.09
CA ASP A 151 14.10 60.81 1.20
C ASP A 151 12.58 60.57 1.10
N SER A 152 12.01 59.93 2.13
CA SER A 152 10.70 60.25 2.76
C SER A 152 10.01 59.01 3.38
N GLY A 153 9.91 58.99 4.72
CA GLY A 153 8.74 58.42 5.41
C GLY A 153 8.96 57.26 6.39
N LEU A 154 9.26 57.57 7.65
CA LEU A 154 8.98 56.77 8.86
C LEU A 154 7.53 57.06 9.35
N PRO A 155 6.99 56.45 10.43
CA PRO A 155 6.97 55.04 10.87
C PRO A 155 5.55 54.61 11.36
N VAL A 156 5.20 53.32 11.47
CA VAL A 156 4.16 52.89 12.43
C VAL A 156 4.49 51.54 13.09
N ARG A 157 4.36 51.54 14.42
CA ARG A 157 4.69 50.52 15.42
C ARG A 157 3.53 49.54 15.68
N THR A 158 3.88 48.30 16.08
CA THR A 158 3.26 47.41 17.13
C THR A 158 1.77 46.97 16.96
N ALA A 159 1.26 45.79 17.33
CA ALA A 159 1.60 44.76 18.32
C ALA A 159 0.89 43.40 18.02
N LYS A 160 1.29 42.31 18.72
CA LYS A 160 0.51 41.08 19.04
C LYS A 160 -0.20 41.29 20.42
N PRO A 161 -0.88 40.32 21.11
CA PRO A 161 -1.54 39.05 20.77
C PRO A 161 -2.96 38.91 21.41
N SER A 162 -3.54 37.70 21.36
CA SER A 162 -4.26 36.96 22.44
C SER A 162 -5.75 36.62 22.28
N ASP A 163 -5.98 35.32 22.38
CA ASP A 163 -6.99 34.55 23.13
C ASP A 163 -8.49 34.82 22.98
N LEU A 164 -9.24 33.73 22.80
CA LEU A 164 -10.53 33.39 23.45
C LEU A 164 -10.93 31.99 22.91
N ALA A 165 -10.57 30.90 23.60
CA ALA A 165 -11.29 30.32 24.73
C ALA A 165 -12.68 29.78 24.39
N LYS A 166 -12.77 28.43 24.49
CA LYS A 166 -13.88 27.63 25.06
C LYS A 166 -15.19 27.59 24.26
N HIS A 167 -15.75 26.39 24.12
CA HIS A 167 -17.13 25.98 24.44
C HIS A 167 -17.25 24.50 23.99
N ALA A 168 -17.26 23.53 24.90
CA ALA A 168 -18.42 23.04 25.67
C ALA A 168 -19.01 21.78 25.03
N GLU A 169 -18.68 20.62 25.61
CA GLU A 169 -19.54 19.42 25.55
C GLU A 169 -20.80 19.64 26.42
N PRO A 170 -21.90 18.94 26.11
CA PRO A 170 -22.35 17.99 27.12
C PRO A 170 -22.91 16.66 26.59
N LYS A 171 -22.43 15.59 27.24
CA LYS A 171 -23.10 14.35 27.70
C LYS A 171 -24.50 14.01 27.15
N LEU A 172 -24.59 12.84 26.49
CA LEU A 172 -25.81 12.03 26.41
C LEU A 172 -25.56 10.64 27.05
N GLN A 173 -26.34 10.32 28.08
CA GLN A 173 -26.53 8.94 28.57
C GLN A 173 -27.65 8.25 27.77
N PRO A 174 -27.59 6.95 27.51
CA PRO A 174 -28.79 6.17 27.22
C PRO A 174 -29.31 5.44 28.46
N ARG A 175 -30.63 5.52 28.58
CA ARG A 175 -31.49 4.91 29.59
C ARG A 175 -31.59 3.41 29.36
N THR A 176 -31.74 2.69 30.47
CA THR A 176 -32.16 1.30 30.54
C THR A 176 -33.51 1.07 29.87
N ALA A 177 -33.68 -0.05 29.18
CA ALA A 177 -34.98 -0.66 28.95
C ALA A 177 -34.86 -2.16 28.61
N ARG A 178 -35.46 -2.96 29.50
CA ARG A 178 -36.04 -4.29 29.34
C ARG A 178 -35.16 -5.52 29.10
#